data_AF-A0A415M991-F1
#
_entry.id   AF-A0A415M991-F1
#
_cell.length_a   1.000
_cell.length_b   1.000
_cell.length_c   1.000
_cell.angle_alpha   90.00
_cell.angle_beta   90.00
_cell.angle_gamma   90.00
#
_symmetry.space_group_name_H-M   'P 1'
#
loop_
_entity.id
_entity.type
_entity.pdbx_description
1 polymer ?
#
loop_
_entity_poly.entity_id
_entity_poly.type
_entity_poly.pdbx_seq_one_letter_code
_entity_poly.pdbx_strand_id
1 'polypeptide(L)'
;MFYNDRLSGKERKQKIALIVCAVVVLAVWLVLTIRINTIFPSKKIEKCGYGEWINYTPDIADIITADVSISPVSCKMYDRADILKDYTKEQLGIFSEGKDDSDYLVFTVDIKNNGQEAVSINRLASLFIYCTEFNGDSNSLERMNTDIKTVASGETQRVQFVTNIKYKDAWMVNSRQRYAESDVYIVMSQYPLERRMVFSIE
;
A
#
# COMPACT_ATOMS: atom_id res chain seq x y z
N MET A 1 -30.97 -0.44 -69.46
CA MET A 1 -31.35 -0.36 -68.03
C MET A 1 -30.50 -1.30 -67.14
N PHE A 2 -29.18 -1.40 -67.37
CA PHE A 2 -28.28 -2.37 -66.66
C PHE A 2 -27.19 -1.71 -65.78
N TYR A 3 -27.14 -0.38 -65.71
CA TYR A 3 -26.06 0.35 -65.04
C TYR A 3 -26.35 0.59 -63.54
N ASN A 4 -27.63 0.73 -63.15
CA ASN A 4 -28.04 0.94 -61.75
C ASN A 4 -27.86 -0.28 -60.83
N ASP A 5 -28.02 -1.50 -61.35
CA ASP A 5 -27.87 -2.74 -60.55
C ASP A 5 -26.41 -3.01 -60.15
N ARG A 6 -25.43 -2.62 -60.98
CA ARG A 6 -24.00 -2.79 -60.65
C ARG A 6 -23.53 -1.81 -59.58
N LEU A 7 -24.04 -0.58 -59.58
CA LEU A 7 -23.78 0.42 -58.53
C LEU A 7 -24.39 -0.03 -57.19
N SER A 8 -25.65 -0.50 -57.21
CA SER A 8 -26.35 -1.10 -56.07
C SER A 8 -25.60 -2.31 -55.47
N GLY A 9 -25.07 -3.21 -56.31
CA GLY A 9 -24.27 -4.35 -55.88
C GLY A 9 -22.92 -3.97 -55.26
N LYS A 10 -22.27 -2.91 -55.77
CA LYS A 10 -20.98 -2.40 -55.24
C LYS A 10 -21.18 -1.73 -53.87
N GLU A 11 -22.21 -0.90 -53.72
CA GLU A 11 -22.58 -0.29 -52.44
C GLU A 11 -22.98 -1.34 -51.40
N ARG A 12 -23.73 -2.36 -51.80
CA ARG A 12 -24.10 -3.48 -50.91
C ARG A 12 -22.87 -4.23 -50.41
N LYS A 13 -21.89 -4.52 -51.28
CA LYS A 13 -20.62 -5.16 -50.89
C LYS A 13 -19.79 -4.29 -49.96
N GLN A 14 -19.73 -2.98 -50.20
CA GLN A 14 -19.07 -2.03 -49.30
C GLN A 14 -19.74 -1.98 -47.92
N LYS A 15 -21.07 -1.93 -47.85
CA LYS A 15 -21.82 -1.99 -46.59
C LYS A 15 -21.55 -3.29 -45.83
N ILE A 16 -21.56 -4.43 -46.51
CA ILE A 16 -21.24 -5.73 -45.88
C ILE A 16 -19.80 -5.74 -45.37
N ALA A 17 -18.83 -5.29 -46.17
CA ALA A 17 -17.43 -5.24 -45.76
C ALA A 17 -17.21 -4.34 -44.53
N LEU A 18 -17.90 -3.19 -44.46
CA LEU A 18 -17.87 -2.31 -43.30
C LEU A 18 -18.46 -2.97 -42.05
N ILE A 19 -19.58 -3.67 -42.17
CA ILE A 19 -20.19 -4.39 -41.04
C ILE A 19 -19.25 -5.50 -40.54
N VAL A 20 -18.68 -6.30 -41.45
CA VAL A 20 -17.73 -7.36 -41.07
C VAL A 20 -16.50 -6.77 -40.39
N CYS A 21 -15.96 -5.67 -40.92
CA CYS A 21 -14.83 -4.97 -40.31
C CYS A 21 -15.17 -4.48 -38.89
N ALA A 22 -16.34 -3.85 -38.71
CA ALA A 22 -16.79 -3.37 -37.40
C ALA A 22 -16.96 -4.52 -36.39
N VAL A 23 -17.55 -5.66 -36.81
CA VAL A 23 -17.72 -6.84 -35.95
C VAL A 23 -16.37 -7.42 -35.54
N VAL A 24 -15.41 -7.54 -36.46
CA VAL A 24 -14.07 -8.04 -36.15
C VAL A 24 -13.36 -7.11 -35.18
N VAL A 25 -13.42 -5.79 -35.40
CA VAL A 25 -12.82 -4.81 -34.50
C VAL A 25 -13.41 -4.90 -33.09
N LEU A 26 -14.75 -4.98 -32.97
CA LEU A 26 -15.42 -5.12 -31.68
C LEU A 26 -15.07 -6.44 -30.98
N ALA A 27 -15.02 -7.56 -31.71
CA ALA A 27 -14.65 -8.85 -31.16
C ALA A 27 -13.21 -8.86 -30.62
N VAL A 28 -12.26 -8.32 -31.40
CA VAL A 28 -10.86 -8.19 -30.98
C VAL A 28 -10.73 -7.27 -29.76
N TRP A 29 -11.38 -6.11 -29.78
CA TRP A 29 -11.37 -5.18 -28.66
C TRP A 29 -11.94 -5.81 -27.38
N LEU A 30 -13.07 -6.52 -27.47
CA LEU A 30 -13.69 -7.17 -26.32
C LEU A 30 -12.79 -8.27 -25.74
N VAL A 31 -12.22 -9.13 -26.58
CA VAL A 31 -11.30 -10.19 -26.15
C VAL A 31 -10.07 -9.61 -25.47
N LEU A 32 -9.47 -8.56 -26.05
CA LEU A 32 -8.32 -7.87 -25.45
C LEU A 32 -8.68 -7.22 -24.12
N THR A 33 -9.81 -6.53 -24.04
CA THR A 33 -10.28 -5.87 -22.82
C THR A 33 -10.52 -6.88 -21.69
N ILE A 34 -11.20 -7.99 -21.98
CA ILE A 34 -11.42 -9.06 -21.00
C ILE A 34 -10.09 -9.65 -20.56
N ARG A 35 -9.20 -9.98 -21.50
CA ARG A 35 -7.88 -10.56 -21.18
C ARG A 35 -7.06 -9.62 -20.29
N ILE A 36 -7.02 -8.33 -20.62
CA ILE A 36 -6.32 -7.32 -19.82
C ILE A 36 -6.93 -7.23 -18.43
N ASN A 37 -8.25 -7.13 -18.29
CA ASN A 37 -8.90 -7.02 -16.99
C ASN A 37 -8.77 -8.29 -16.14
N THR A 38 -8.65 -9.48 -16.77
CA THR A 38 -8.39 -10.73 -16.05
C THR A 38 -6.96 -10.83 -15.57
N ILE A 39 -5.97 -10.41 -16.37
CA ILE A 39 -4.54 -10.41 -15.97
C ILE A 39 -4.26 -9.28 -14.99
N PHE A 40 -4.90 -8.13 -15.21
CA PHE A 40 -4.73 -6.91 -14.44
C PHE A 40 -6.09 -6.40 -13.92
N PRO A 41 -6.63 -7.03 -12.87
CA PRO A 41 -7.89 -6.59 -12.28
C PRO A 41 -7.73 -5.21 -11.63
N SER A 42 -8.83 -4.45 -11.60
CA SER A 42 -8.85 -3.14 -10.93
C SER A 42 -8.40 -3.27 -9.47
N LYS A 43 -7.54 -2.34 -9.04
CA LYS A 43 -7.01 -2.30 -7.69
C LYS A 43 -8.16 -2.19 -6.68
N LYS A 44 -8.31 -3.17 -5.79
CA LYS A 44 -9.23 -3.11 -4.65
C LYS A 44 -8.47 -2.56 -3.44
N ILE A 45 -9.09 -1.65 -2.67
CA ILE A 45 -8.49 -1.11 -1.45
C ILE A 45 -9.30 -1.61 -0.25
N GLU A 46 -8.62 -2.24 0.69
CA GLU A 46 -9.13 -2.60 2.02
C GLU A 46 -8.42 -1.73 3.07
N LYS A 47 -9.21 -1.07 3.92
CA LYS A 47 -8.72 -0.23 5.01
C LYS A 47 -9.08 -0.89 6.34
N CYS A 48 -8.23 -0.70 7.35
CA CYS A 48 -8.39 -1.19 8.71
C CYS A 48 -8.03 -0.05 9.67
N GLY A 49 -8.99 0.38 10.50
CA GLY A 49 -8.81 1.41 11.51
C GLY A 49 -8.57 0.84 12.91
N TYR A 50 -8.56 1.71 13.92
CA TYR A 50 -8.34 1.30 15.31
C TYR A 50 -9.40 0.33 15.82
N GLY A 51 -8.96 -0.72 16.51
CA GLY A 51 -9.83 -1.79 17.03
C GLY A 51 -10.28 -2.80 15.96
N GLU A 52 -9.91 -2.59 14.70
CA GLU A 52 -10.17 -3.52 13.61
C GLU A 52 -8.94 -4.40 13.34
N TRP A 53 -9.17 -5.58 12.76
CA TRP A 53 -8.12 -6.50 12.36
C TRP A 53 -8.20 -6.79 10.88
N ILE A 54 -7.05 -6.82 10.21
CA ILE A 54 -6.95 -7.21 8.81
C ILE A 54 -6.01 -8.40 8.66
N ASN A 55 -6.47 -9.41 7.92
CA ASN A 55 -5.67 -10.59 7.63
C ASN A 55 -4.69 -10.29 6.48
N TYR A 56 -3.46 -10.72 6.67
CA TYR A 56 -2.38 -10.57 5.72
C TYR A 56 -1.56 -11.85 5.65
N THR A 57 -1.58 -12.48 4.48
CA THR A 57 -0.98 -13.79 4.24
C THR A 57 0.08 -13.71 3.13
N PRO A 58 1.21 -13.02 3.34
CA PRO A 58 2.25 -12.95 2.32
C PRO A 58 2.87 -14.33 2.14
N ASP A 59 2.97 -14.75 0.89
CA ASP A 59 3.63 -15.98 0.48
C ASP A 59 4.56 -15.65 -0.69
N ILE A 60 5.82 -15.39 -0.34
CA ILE A 60 6.87 -15.00 -1.28
C ILE A 60 8.01 -16.00 -1.10
N ALA A 61 8.21 -16.83 -2.13
CA ALA A 61 9.21 -17.89 -2.12
C ALA A 61 10.57 -17.40 -1.61
N ASP A 62 11.17 -18.18 -0.71
CA ASP A 62 12.45 -17.92 -0.03
C ASP A 62 12.52 -16.65 0.84
N ILE A 63 11.50 -15.78 0.82
CA ILE A 63 11.45 -14.54 1.59
C ILE A 63 10.60 -14.75 2.84
N ILE A 64 9.31 -15.03 2.69
CA ILE A 64 8.38 -15.17 3.81
C ILE A 64 7.12 -15.93 3.40
N THR A 65 6.68 -16.84 4.26
CA THR A 65 5.32 -17.37 4.27
C THR A 65 4.78 -17.09 5.66
N ALA A 66 3.69 -16.31 5.74
CA ALA A 66 3.10 -15.94 7.02
C ALA A 66 1.57 -15.94 6.91
N ASP A 67 0.91 -16.23 8.03
CA ASP A 67 -0.52 -16.01 8.22
C ASP A 67 -0.69 -15.16 9.47
N VAL A 68 -0.93 -13.86 9.28
CA VAL A 68 -1.02 -12.90 10.38
C VAL A 68 -2.30 -12.08 10.29
N SER A 69 -2.83 -11.69 11.44
CA SER A 69 -3.79 -10.59 11.56
C SER A 69 -3.07 -9.39 12.15
N ILE A 70 -3.29 -8.21 11.59
CA ILE A 70 -2.62 -6.98 12.03
C ILE A 70 -3.67 -5.93 12.37
N SER A 71 -3.47 -5.21 13.47
CA SER A 71 -4.33 -4.11 13.91
C SER A 71 -3.49 -2.86 14.16
N PRO A 72 -3.89 -1.69 13.66
CA PRO A 72 -3.31 -0.43 14.12
C PRO A 72 -3.68 -0.21 15.60
N VAL A 73 -2.75 0.34 16.38
CA VAL A 73 -2.95 0.65 17.81
C VAL A 73 -2.87 2.15 18.06
N SER A 74 -1.79 2.79 17.62
CA SER A 74 -1.61 4.24 17.77
C SER A 74 -0.62 4.78 16.73
N CYS A 75 -0.69 6.08 16.49
CA CYS A 75 0.34 6.82 15.77
C CYS A 75 0.60 8.12 16.52
N LYS A 76 1.85 8.34 16.95
CA LYS A 76 2.23 9.56 17.66
C LYS A 76 3.32 10.30 16.91
N MET A 77 3.14 11.61 16.81
CA MET A 77 4.13 12.49 16.20
C MET A 77 5.04 13.07 17.28
N TYR A 78 6.34 13.06 17.01
CA TYR A 78 7.36 13.60 17.89
C TYR A 78 8.20 14.63 17.15
N ASP A 79 8.61 15.69 17.83
CA ASP A 79 9.81 16.39 17.41
C ASP A 79 11.07 15.63 17.85
N ARG A 80 12.23 16.07 17.36
CA ARG A 80 13.52 15.43 17.65
C ARG A 80 13.87 15.43 19.14
N ALA A 81 13.55 16.49 19.87
CA ALA A 81 13.90 16.59 21.29
C ALA A 81 13.02 15.65 22.13
N ASP A 82 11.74 15.52 21.77
CA ASP A 82 10.78 14.67 22.46
C ASP A 82 11.01 13.18 22.19
N ILE A 83 11.28 12.78 20.94
CA ILE A 83 11.46 11.35 20.64
C ILE A 83 12.68 10.76 21.36
N LEU A 84 13.73 11.56 21.57
CA LEU A 84 14.95 11.14 22.25
C LEU A 84 14.79 11.04 23.79
N LYS A 85 13.68 11.53 24.36
CA LYS A 85 13.31 11.29 25.76
C LYS A 85 12.70 9.90 25.95
N ASP A 86 11.93 9.47 24.97
CA ASP A 86 11.13 8.24 25.06
C ASP A 86 11.86 7.04 24.44
N TYR A 87 12.78 7.27 23.49
CA TYR A 87 13.44 6.20 22.73
C TYR A 87 14.95 6.40 22.58
N THR A 88 15.67 5.28 22.58
CA THR A 88 17.12 5.26 22.37
C THR A 88 17.48 5.39 20.89
N LYS A 89 18.72 5.81 20.60
CA LYS A 89 19.23 5.83 19.22
C LYS A 89 19.22 4.46 18.54
N GLU A 90 19.42 3.39 19.31
CA GLU A 90 19.36 2.02 18.78
C GLU A 90 17.94 1.68 18.30
N GLN A 91 16.91 2.02 19.08
CA GLN A 91 15.52 1.83 18.70
C GLN A 91 15.13 2.68 17.48
N LEU A 92 15.76 3.83 17.29
CA LEU A 92 15.50 4.69 16.13
C LEU A 92 16.28 4.27 14.87
N GLY A 93 17.26 3.38 14.99
CA GLY A 93 18.05 2.86 13.88
C GLY A 93 18.59 3.97 12.97
N ILE A 94 18.35 3.85 11.67
CA ILE A 94 18.76 4.83 10.66
C ILE A 94 18.17 6.24 10.87
N PHE A 95 17.05 6.33 11.58
CA PHE A 95 16.37 7.60 11.84
C PHE A 95 16.93 8.34 13.07
N SER A 96 17.83 7.72 13.83
CA SER A 96 18.52 8.37 14.96
C SER A 96 19.39 9.56 14.52
N GLU A 97 19.97 9.50 13.31
CA GLU A 97 20.82 10.53 12.73
C GLU A 97 20.05 11.58 11.91
N GLY A 98 18.72 11.65 12.05
CA GLY A 98 17.88 12.64 11.37
C GLY A 98 18.41 14.07 11.52
N LYS A 99 18.23 14.88 10.49
CA LYS A 99 18.54 16.32 10.52
C LYS A 99 17.64 17.02 11.54
N ASP A 100 18.13 18.09 12.16
CA ASP A 100 17.44 18.80 13.25
C ASP A 100 16.04 19.36 12.89
N ASP A 101 15.68 19.35 11.61
CA ASP A 101 14.41 19.83 11.06
C ASP A 101 13.45 18.70 10.62
N SER A 102 13.54 17.53 11.25
CA SER A 102 12.62 16.41 11.00
C SER A 102 11.73 16.13 12.20
N ASP A 103 10.44 15.97 11.95
CA ASP A 103 9.52 15.33 12.90
C ASP A 103 9.51 13.82 12.63
N TYR A 104 9.02 13.05 13.59
CA TYR A 104 8.98 11.60 13.56
C TYR A 104 7.56 11.11 13.74
N LEU A 105 7.20 10.04 13.04
CA LEU A 105 5.97 9.30 13.29
C LEU A 105 6.33 7.94 13.84
N VAL A 106 5.80 7.62 15.01
CA VAL A 106 5.91 6.30 15.63
C VAL A 106 4.55 5.62 15.53
N PHE A 107 4.50 4.54 14.77
CA PHE A 107 3.34 3.68 14.61
C PHE A 107 3.44 2.52 15.59
N THR A 108 2.36 2.23 16.30
CA THR A 108 2.23 1.01 17.11
C THR A 108 1.17 0.13 16.47
N VAL A 109 1.49 -1.15 16.29
CA VAL A 109 0.59 -2.16 15.74
C VAL A 109 0.61 -3.42 16.58
N ASP A 110 -0.51 -4.12 16.62
CA ASP A 110 -0.55 -5.49 17.14
C ASP A 110 -0.50 -6.46 15.97
N ILE A 111 0.39 -7.44 16.06
CA ILE A 111 0.58 -8.50 15.07
C ILE A 111 0.27 -9.83 15.75
N LYS A 112 -0.78 -10.49 15.29
CA LYS A 112 -1.17 -11.83 15.71
C LYS A 112 -0.72 -12.84 14.67
N ASN A 113 0.01 -13.86 15.09
CA ASN A 113 0.37 -14.98 14.23
C ASN A 113 -0.70 -16.08 14.30
N ASN A 114 -1.40 -16.31 13.20
CA ASN A 114 -2.42 -17.35 13.07
C ASN A 114 -1.83 -18.67 12.51
N GLY A 115 -0.61 -18.61 11.96
CA GLY A 115 0.10 -19.75 11.39
C GLY A 115 0.70 -20.68 12.44
N GLN A 116 1.33 -21.76 11.95
CA GLN A 116 1.97 -22.80 12.78
C GLN A 116 3.45 -22.50 13.07
N GLU A 117 4.11 -21.71 12.22
CA GLU A 117 5.53 -21.37 12.36
C GLU A 117 5.70 -19.96 12.93
N ALA A 118 6.84 -19.71 13.56
CA ALA A 118 7.17 -18.37 14.06
C ALA A 118 7.42 -17.40 12.89
N VAL A 119 6.80 -16.23 12.94
CA VAL A 119 6.93 -15.22 11.87
C VAL A 119 8.00 -14.21 12.26
N SER A 120 8.98 -13.98 11.37
CA SER A 120 9.99 -12.92 11.57
C SER A 120 9.39 -11.54 11.33
N ILE A 121 9.48 -10.68 12.33
CA ILE A 121 8.95 -9.31 12.22
C ILE A 121 9.77 -8.48 11.24
N ASN A 122 11.10 -8.66 11.19
CA ASN A 122 11.94 -7.96 10.20
C ASN A 122 11.55 -8.30 8.76
N ARG A 123 11.29 -9.59 8.47
CA ARG A 123 10.86 -10.01 7.14
C ARG A 123 9.47 -9.46 6.81
N LEU A 124 8.54 -9.53 7.76
CA LEU A 124 7.20 -9.00 7.59
C LEU A 124 7.20 -7.48 7.37
N ALA A 125 7.95 -6.73 8.19
CA ALA A 125 8.06 -5.28 8.12
C ALA A 125 8.70 -4.78 6.83
N SER A 126 9.55 -5.58 6.19
CA SER A 126 10.13 -5.23 4.89
C SER A 126 9.08 -5.11 3.76
N LEU A 127 7.88 -5.64 3.99
CA LEU A 127 6.72 -5.54 3.10
C LEU A 127 5.82 -4.33 3.42
N PHE A 128 6.13 -3.57 4.47
CA PHE A 128 5.35 -2.43 4.92
C PHE A 128 5.94 -1.13 4.38
N ILE A 129 5.06 -0.25 3.91
CA ILE A 129 5.43 1.06 3.40
C ILE A 129 4.53 2.11 4.04
N TYR A 130 5.14 3.18 4.53
CA TYR A 130 4.39 4.34 4.99
C TYR A 130 4.02 5.25 3.82
N CYS A 131 2.77 5.69 3.80
CA CYS A 131 2.22 6.62 2.83
C CYS A 131 1.27 7.61 3.50
N THR A 132 1.08 8.77 2.86
CA THR A 132 0.04 9.74 3.23
C THR A 132 -0.78 10.13 2.02
N GLU A 133 -2.02 10.60 2.24
CA GLU A 133 -2.84 11.08 1.12
C GLU A 133 -2.27 12.36 0.49
N PHE A 134 -1.58 13.20 1.27
CA PHE A 134 -1.02 14.47 0.81
C PHE A 134 0.35 14.33 0.15
N ASN A 135 1.21 13.49 0.72
CA ASN A 135 2.56 13.24 0.20
C ASN A 135 2.51 11.92 -0.56
N GLY A 136 2.56 11.99 -1.90
CA GLY A 136 2.65 10.83 -2.79
C GLY A 136 3.99 10.06 -2.66
N ASP A 137 4.87 10.53 -1.77
CA ASP A 137 6.13 9.89 -1.42
C ASP A 137 5.93 8.79 -0.37
N SER A 138 6.50 7.62 -0.67
CA SER A 138 6.60 6.50 0.26
C SER A 138 7.91 6.59 1.05
N ASN A 139 7.84 6.56 2.39
CA ASN A 139 9.04 6.39 3.21
C ASN A 139 9.16 4.96 3.74
N SER A 140 10.40 4.55 3.98
CA SER A 140 10.71 3.32 4.70
C SER A 140 10.26 3.42 6.16
N LEU A 141 9.96 2.27 6.74
CA LEU A 141 9.65 2.09 8.16
C LEU A 141 10.81 1.32 8.81
N GLU A 142 11.28 1.77 9.96
CA GLU A 142 12.26 1.05 10.78
C GLU A 142 11.55 0.45 11.99
N ARG A 143 11.77 -0.84 12.25
CA ARG A 143 11.25 -1.49 13.46
C ARG A 143 12.02 -0.99 14.68
N MET A 144 11.29 -0.54 15.71
CA MET A 144 11.88 0.04 16.90
C MET A 144 12.15 -0.96 18.03
N ASN A 145 11.30 -1.98 18.19
CA ASN A 145 11.54 -3.00 19.21
C ASN A 145 12.89 -3.66 18.93
N THR A 146 13.74 -3.85 19.94
CA THR A 146 15.02 -4.56 19.76
C THR A 146 14.95 -6.00 20.24
N ASP A 147 14.00 -6.27 21.13
CA ASP A 147 13.73 -7.53 21.82
C ASP A 147 12.80 -8.47 21.02
N ILE A 148 11.80 -7.93 20.33
CA ILE A 148 10.81 -8.75 19.61
C ILE A 148 11.29 -9.04 18.18
N LYS A 149 11.89 -10.20 17.95
CA LYS A 149 12.39 -10.62 16.62
C LYS A 149 11.37 -11.44 15.81
N THR A 150 10.54 -12.19 16.51
CA THR A 150 9.57 -13.12 15.95
C THR A 150 8.27 -13.10 16.74
N VAL A 151 7.15 -13.47 16.10
CA VAL A 151 5.87 -13.74 16.75
C VAL A 151 5.63 -15.25 16.70
N ALA A 152 5.53 -15.92 17.84
CA ALA A 152 5.29 -17.36 17.88
C ALA A 152 3.87 -17.72 17.42
N SER A 153 3.64 -18.98 17.06
CA SER A 153 2.31 -19.46 16.65
C SER A 153 1.26 -19.18 17.74
N GLY A 154 0.12 -18.59 17.33
CA GLY A 154 -0.98 -18.22 18.24
C GLY A 154 -0.72 -16.99 19.10
N GLU A 155 0.48 -16.42 19.05
CA GLU A 155 0.86 -15.26 19.86
C GLU A 155 0.39 -13.96 19.22
N THR A 156 0.16 -12.94 20.05
CA THR A 156 0.00 -11.55 19.62
C THR A 156 1.11 -10.71 20.24
N GLN A 157 1.82 -9.97 19.40
CA GLN A 157 2.93 -9.11 19.80
C GLN A 157 2.66 -7.67 19.37
N ARG A 158 3.02 -6.72 20.24
CA ARG A 158 2.92 -5.28 19.97
C ARG A 158 4.24 -4.78 19.42
N VAL A 159 4.21 -4.25 18.20
CA VAL A 159 5.39 -3.81 17.46
C VAL A 159 5.28 -2.33 17.12
N GLN A 160 6.39 -1.62 17.29
CA GLN A 160 6.54 -0.22 16.98
C GLN A 160 7.43 -0.04 15.75
N PHE A 161 7.02 0.88 14.89
CA PHE A 161 7.76 1.31 13.71
C PHE A 161 7.94 2.82 13.73
N VAL A 162 9.07 3.30 13.22
CA VAL A 162 9.36 4.72 13.10
C VAL A 162 9.66 5.09 11.65
N THR A 163 9.27 6.31 11.28
CA THR A 163 9.75 6.99 10.09
C THR A 163 9.95 8.46 10.42
N ASN A 164 10.73 9.18 9.60
CA ASN A 164 10.83 10.63 9.70
C ASN A 164 10.00 11.31 8.60
N ILE A 165 9.49 12.49 8.93
CA ILE A 165 8.81 13.39 8.01
C ILE A 165 9.60 14.70 7.96
N LYS A 166 9.97 15.12 6.75
CA LYS A 166 10.77 16.34 6.57
C LYS A 166 9.89 17.57 6.63
N TYR A 167 10.34 18.59 7.34
CA TYR A 167 9.63 19.87 7.46
C TYR A 167 9.77 20.75 6.20
N LYS A 168 10.74 20.47 5.34
CA LYS A 168 11.38 21.49 4.49
C LYS A 168 11.43 21.18 2.99
N ASP A 169 10.42 20.49 2.44
CA ASP A 169 10.16 20.72 1.02
C ASP A 169 9.70 22.17 0.88
N ALA A 170 10.47 22.98 0.15
CA ALA A 170 10.42 24.45 0.12
C ALA A 170 9.05 25.08 -0.23
N TRP A 171 8.03 24.26 -0.47
CA TRP A 171 6.67 24.59 -0.86
C TRP A 171 5.62 24.26 0.20
N MET A 172 5.98 23.60 1.30
CA MET A 172 5.06 23.11 2.33
C MET A 172 5.11 23.95 3.61
N VAL A 173 4.54 25.15 3.57
CA VAL A 173 4.20 25.90 4.80
C VAL A 173 3.18 25.04 5.60
N ASN A 174 3.45 24.81 6.89
CA ASN A 174 2.61 24.01 7.83
C ASN A 174 2.53 22.50 7.56
N SER A 175 3.61 21.85 7.14
CA SER A 175 3.70 20.38 6.97
C SER A 175 3.17 19.59 8.18
N ARG A 176 3.55 19.97 9.40
CA ARG A 176 3.10 19.34 10.65
C ARG A 176 1.57 19.39 10.84
N GLN A 177 0.96 20.54 10.55
CA GLN A 177 -0.49 20.70 10.60
C GLN A 177 -1.18 19.82 9.55
N ARG A 178 -0.63 19.78 8.33
CA ARG A 178 -1.16 18.91 7.27
C ARG A 178 -1.10 17.44 7.62
N TYR A 179 -0.01 16.97 8.22
CA TYR A 179 0.07 15.60 8.72
C TYR A 179 -0.99 15.35 9.81
N ALA A 180 -1.16 16.27 10.76
CA ALA A 180 -2.19 16.16 11.80
C ALA A 180 -3.63 16.15 11.25
N GLU A 181 -3.86 16.78 10.10
CA GLU A 181 -5.16 16.84 9.42
C GLU A 181 -5.37 15.71 8.38
N SER A 182 -4.37 14.87 8.13
CA SER A 182 -4.41 13.83 7.10
C SER A 182 -4.54 12.42 7.68
N ASP A 183 -5.22 11.53 6.94
CA ASP A 183 -5.09 10.09 7.16
C ASP A 183 -3.66 9.65 6.84
N VAL A 184 -2.99 9.07 7.82
CA VAL A 184 -1.69 8.40 7.67
C VAL A 184 -1.91 6.90 7.61
N TYR A 185 -1.23 6.21 6.70
CA TYR A 185 -1.42 4.77 6.56
C TYR A 185 -0.14 3.99 6.27
N ILE A 186 -0.12 2.77 6.80
CA ILE A 186 0.86 1.75 6.43
C ILE A 186 0.21 0.82 5.40
N VAL A 187 0.84 0.71 4.23
CA VAL A 187 0.45 -0.19 3.14
C VAL A 187 1.21 -1.50 3.28
N MET A 188 0.49 -2.62 3.31
CA MET A 188 1.06 -3.98 3.46
C MET A 188 1.06 -4.79 2.16
N SER A 189 0.15 -4.45 1.24
CA SER A 189 0.04 -5.05 -0.08
C SER A 189 -0.41 -3.97 -1.04
N GLN A 190 -0.04 -4.05 -2.32
CA GLN A 190 -0.29 -2.98 -3.29
C GLN A 190 -1.18 -3.42 -4.46
N TYR A 191 -0.98 -4.59 -5.05
CA TYR A 191 -1.74 -4.98 -6.23
C TYR A 191 -1.94 -6.50 -6.31
N PRO A 192 -3.13 -6.98 -6.71
CA PRO A 192 -4.33 -6.21 -7.04
C PRO A 192 -5.14 -5.76 -5.82
N LEU A 193 -4.80 -6.27 -4.64
CA LEU A 193 -5.43 -5.90 -3.39
C LEU A 193 -4.49 -5.04 -2.56
N GLU A 194 -4.86 -3.79 -2.38
CA GLU A 194 -4.16 -2.88 -1.49
C GLU A 194 -4.73 -2.97 -0.09
N ARG A 195 -3.89 -3.26 0.90
CA ARG A 195 -4.30 -3.30 2.31
C ARG A 195 -3.63 -2.19 3.08
N ARG A 196 -4.43 -1.37 3.75
CA ARG A 196 -4.00 -0.19 4.50
C ARG A 196 -4.40 -0.31 5.96
N MET A 197 -3.44 -0.17 6.86
CA MET A 197 -3.71 0.22 8.24
C MET A 197 -3.81 1.73 8.30
N VAL A 198 -4.94 2.25 8.74
CA VAL A 198 -5.22 3.69 8.84
C VAL A 198 -5.02 4.13 10.28
N PHE A 199 -4.32 5.25 10.46
CA PHE A 199 -4.01 5.82 11.75
C PHE A 199 -4.48 7.29 11.80
N SER A 200 -4.85 7.74 12.99
CA SER A 200 -5.00 9.15 13.33
C SER A 200 -3.81 9.55 14.22
N ILE A 201 -3.25 10.73 14.00
CA ILE A 201 -2.10 11.19 14.80
C ILE A 201 -2.61 11.71 16.15
N GLU A 202 -2.03 11.19 17.24
CA GLU A 202 -2.22 11.67 18.62
C GLU A 202 -1.41 12.93 18.95
#